data_AF-A0A2E2MSF2-F1
#
_entry.id   AF-A0A2E2MSF2-F1
#
_cell.length_a   1.000
_cell.length_b   1.000
_cell.length_c   1.000
_cell.angle_alpha   90.00
_cell.angle_beta   90.00
_cell.angle_gamma   90.00
#
_symmetry.space_group_name_H-M   'P 1'
#
loop_
_entity.id
_entity.type
_entity.pdbx_description
1 polymer ?
#
loop_
_entity_poly.entity_id
_entity_poly.type
_entity_poly.pdbx_seq_one_letter_code
_entity_poly.pdbx_strand_id
1 'polypeptide(L)'
;MGDDITNRHHLCYTQNFEQARSLNTQMNQVPVLAMTLTGGLWFGAGVTKDISEEIRFALLIFAGFCNLSLIFAVLRIRDVLESYLEKLEEFNPNSFASGKPANPKLPWLGSYSMILIYCTLLLIGALFSFVGAFWVYWPFETNSWTGVIILIVFLTAIYLTLFSRRKSAP
;
A
#
# COMPACT_ATOMS: atom_id res chain seq x y z
N MET A 1 -24.87 35.09 -16.49
CA MET A 1 -23.73 34.27 -16.96
C MET A 1 -22.65 34.11 -15.88
N GLY A 2 -22.37 35.13 -15.05
CA GLY A 2 -21.44 35.00 -13.90
C GLY A 2 -21.89 34.03 -12.80
N ASP A 3 -23.18 34.01 -12.43
CA ASP A 3 -23.68 33.13 -11.36
C ASP A 3 -23.60 31.63 -11.68
N ASP A 4 -23.79 31.24 -12.95
CA ASP A 4 -23.70 29.84 -13.39
C ASP A 4 -22.24 29.34 -13.33
N ILE A 5 -21.27 30.18 -13.69
CA ILE A 5 -19.84 29.84 -13.61
C ILE A 5 -19.43 29.66 -12.14
N THR A 6 -19.78 30.63 -11.28
CA THR A 6 -19.49 30.54 -9.83
C THR A 6 -20.12 29.30 -9.20
N ASN A 7 -21.36 28.97 -9.57
CA ASN A 7 -22.05 27.77 -9.08
C ASN A 7 -21.34 26.48 -9.52
N ARG A 8 -20.91 26.39 -10.80
CA ARG A 8 -20.14 25.23 -11.28
C ARG A 8 -18.81 25.06 -10.54
N HIS A 9 -18.06 26.13 -10.32
CA HIS A 9 -16.80 26.07 -9.56
C HIS A 9 -17.03 25.61 -8.13
N HIS A 10 -18.08 26.11 -7.47
CA HIS A 10 -18.48 25.65 -6.13
C HIS A 10 -18.82 24.15 -6.13
N LEU A 11 -19.63 23.68 -7.08
CA LEU A 11 -20.01 22.26 -7.19
C LEU A 11 -18.79 21.36 -7.42
N CYS A 12 -17.89 21.73 -8.34
CA CYS A 12 -16.66 20.97 -8.58
C CYS A 12 -15.76 20.92 -7.34
N TYR A 13 -15.64 22.05 -6.62
CA TYR A 13 -14.88 22.10 -5.37
C TYR A 13 -15.48 21.18 -4.30
N THR A 14 -16.80 21.23 -4.09
CA THR A 14 -17.49 20.35 -3.15
C THR A 14 -17.31 18.88 -3.51
N GLN A 15 -17.48 18.52 -4.79
CA GLN A 15 -17.29 17.14 -5.25
C GLN A 15 -15.85 16.66 -5.04
N ASN A 16 -14.85 17.47 -5.38
CA ASN A 16 -13.44 17.11 -5.15
C ASN A 16 -13.14 16.89 -3.67
N PHE A 17 -13.72 17.71 -2.79
CA PHE A 17 -13.58 17.54 -1.34
C PHE A 17 -14.22 16.24 -0.83
N GLU A 18 -15.42 15.91 -1.32
CA GLU A 18 -16.10 14.65 -1.00
C GLU A 18 -15.30 13.42 -1.47
N GLN A 19 -14.75 13.47 -2.69
CA GLN A 19 -13.90 12.40 -3.22
C GLN A 19 -12.61 12.25 -2.41
N ALA A 20 -11.93 13.36 -2.08
CA ALA A 20 -10.74 13.35 -1.23
C ALA A 20 -11.03 12.73 0.15
N ARG A 21 -12.17 13.08 0.75
CA ARG A 21 -12.60 12.49 2.04
C ARG A 21 -12.85 11.00 1.92
N SER A 22 -13.53 10.55 0.87
CA SER A 22 -13.79 9.13 0.61
C SER A 22 -12.50 8.33 0.44
N LEU A 23 -11.54 8.85 -0.34
CA LEU A 23 -10.23 8.23 -0.53
C LEU A 23 -9.45 8.12 0.78
N ASN A 24 -9.49 9.15 1.63
CA ASN A 24 -8.86 9.11 2.94
C ASN A 24 -9.50 8.03 3.85
N THR A 25 -10.82 7.87 3.81
CA THR A 25 -11.51 6.78 4.53
C THR A 25 -11.06 5.41 4.02
N GLN A 26 -10.94 5.21 2.71
CA GLN A 26 -10.44 3.95 2.12
C GLN A 26 -9.00 3.66 2.53
N MET A 27 -8.13 4.68 2.52
CA MET A 27 -6.74 4.54 2.98
C MET A 27 -6.65 4.06 4.44
N ASN A 28 -7.53 4.56 5.31
CA ASN A 28 -7.60 4.16 6.72
C ASN A 28 -8.11 2.72 6.93
N GLN A 29 -8.71 2.08 5.92
CA GLN A 29 -9.17 0.69 6.00
C GLN A 29 -8.06 -0.32 5.70
N VAL A 30 -6.96 0.10 5.08
CA VAL A 30 -5.87 -0.81 4.67
C VAL A 30 -5.27 -1.59 5.85
N PRO A 31 -5.02 -1.02 7.04
CA PRO A 31 -4.52 -1.79 8.17
C PRO A 31 -5.45 -2.92 8.59
N VAL A 32 -6.77 -2.68 8.56
CA VAL A 32 -7.76 -3.70 8.91
C VAL A 32 -7.78 -4.81 7.85
N LEU A 33 -7.75 -4.45 6.56
CA LEU A 33 -7.65 -5.42 5.46
C LEU A 33 -6.37 -6.26 5.56
N ALA A 34 -5.24 -5.64 5.93
CA ALA A 34 -3.98 -6.32 6.13
C ALA A 34 -4.06 -7.33 7.28
N MET A 35 -4.57 -6.90 8.44
CA MET A 35 -4.71 -7.76 9.63
C MET A 35 -5.63 -8.95 9.38
N THR A 36 -6.77 -8.74 8.72
CA THR A 36 -7.73 -9.83 8.47
C THR A 36 -7.21 -10.81 7.44
N LEU A 37 -6.74 -10.32 6.28
CA LEU A 37 -6.28 -11.18 5.20
C LEU A 37 -5.00 -11.92 5.59
N THR A 38 -3.95 -11.18 5.95
CA THR A 38 -2.64 -11.79 6.21
C THR A 38 -2.57 -12.47 7.56
N GLY A 39 -3.31 -11.98 8.56
CA GLY A 39 -3.44 -12.65 9.86
C GLY A 39 -4.17 -13.99 9.74
N GLY A 40 -5.24 -14.06 8.94
CA GLY A 40 -5.94 -15.32 8.66
C GLY A 40 -5.05 -16.35 7.96
N LEU A 41 -4.25 -15.90 6.97
CA LEU A 41 -3.29 -16.77 6.27
C LEU A 41 -2.20 -17.30 7.22
N TRP A 42 -1.65 -16.44 8.08
CA TRP A 42 -0.67 -16.83 9.10
C TRP A 42 -1.25 -17.82 10.13
N PHE A 43 -2.49 -17.59 10.58
CA PHE A 43 -3.16 -18.51 11.49
C PHE A 43 -3.33 -19.89 10.86
N GLY A 44 -3.80 -19.93 9.60
CA GLY A 44 -3.92 -21.18 8.85
C GLY A 44 -2.58 -21.90 8.68
N ALA A 45 -1.53 -21.18 8.30
CA ALA A 45 -0.20 -21.75 8.09
C ALA A 45 0.50 -22.19 9.39
N GLY A 46 0.24 -21.55 10.52
CA GLY A 46 0.96 -21.79 11.78
C GLY A 46 0.25 -22.72 12.78
N VAL A 47 -1.08 -22.69 12.86
CA VAL A 47 -1.83 -23.31 13.98
C VAL A 47 -2.53 -24.60 13.58
N THR A 48 -2.98 -24.71 12.33
CA THR A 48 -3.73 -25.89 11.89
C THR A 48 -2.78 -27.09 11.81
N LYS A 49 -3.06 -28.19 12.52
CA LYS A 49 -2.12 -29.30 12.69
C LYS A 49 -2.02 -30.25 11.50
N ASP A 50 -3.10 -30.38 10.72
CA ASP A 50 -3.22 -31.40 9.67
C ASP A 50 -3.02 -30.87 8.24
N ILE A 51 -2.35 -29.72 8.10
CA ILE A 51 -2.01 -29.18 6.77
C ILE A 51 -0.57 -29.56 6.39
N SER A 52 -0.42 -30.05 5.16
CA SER A 52 0.87 -30.37 4.57
C SER A 52 1.76 -29.12 4.42
N GLU A 53 3.07 -29.35 4.38
CA GLU A 53 4.05 -28.27 4.32
C GLU A 53 3.93 -27.44 3.03
N GLU A 54 3.54 -28.04 1.92
CA GLU A 54 3.30 -27.37 0.63
C GLU A 54 2.21 -26.30 0.75
N ILE A 55 1.13 -26.61 1.47
CA ILE A 55 0.02 -25.68 1.65
C ILE A 55 0.45 -24.55 2.60
N ARG A 56 1.19 -24.85 3.67
CA ARG A 56 1.74 -23.81 4.57
C ARG A 56 2.68 -22.87 3.82
N PHE A 57 3.55 -23.43 2.98
CA PHE A 57 4.41 -22.68 2.07
C PHE A 57 3.59 -21.74 1.18
N ALA A 58 2.59 -22.28 0.47
CA ALA A 58 1.74 -21.51 -0.43
C ALA A 58 0.99 -20.38 0.28
N LEU A 59 0.44 -20.64 1.47
CA LEU A 59 -0.25 -19.64 2.28
C LEU A 59 0.68 -18.49 2.70
N LEU A 60 1.92 -18.80 3.09
CA LEU A 60 2.89 -17.79 3.48
C LEU A 60 3.45 -17.00 2.28
N ILE A 61 3.72 -17.66 1.15
CA ILE A 61 4.08 -16.97 -0.09
C ILE A 61 2.96 -16.00 -0.51
N PHE A 62 1.71 -16.47 -0.47
CA PHE A 62 0.55 -15.64 -0.79
C PHE A 62 0.39 -14.47 0.19
N ALA A 63 0.55 -14.70 1.49
CA ALA A 63 0.53 -13.64 2.50
C ALA A 63 1.62 -12.57 2.24
N GLY A 64 2.81 -13.00 1.80
CA GLY A 64 3.89 -12.11 1.39
C GLY A 64 3.47 -11.20 0.22
N PHE A 65 2.90 -11.79 -0.84
CA PHE A 65 2.41 -11.03 -1.98
C PHE A 65 1.20 -10.15 -1.66
N CYS A 66 0.30 -10.57 -0.78
CA CYS A 66 -0.82 -9.73 -0.31
C CYS A 66 -0.31 -8.47 0.39
N ASN A 67 0.68 -8.60 1.28
CA ASN A 67 1.31 -7.45 1.93
C ASN A 67 1.95 -6.49 0.92
N LEU A 68 2.73 -7.02 -0.05
CA LEU A 68 3.32 -6.18 -1.11
C LEU A 68 2.26 -5.51 -1.98
N SER A 69 1.17 -6.20 -2.31
CA SER A 69 0.07 -5.66 -3.09
C SER A 69 -0.66 -4.53 -2.35
N LEU A 70 -0.86 -4.68 -1.03
CA LEU A 70 -1.43 -3.63 -0.19
C LEU A 70 -0.54 -2.40 -0.09
N ILE A 71 0.79 -2.56 -0.09
CA ILE A 71 1.73 -1.43 -0.20
C ILE A 71 1.45 -0.63 -1.48
N PHE A 72 1.38 -1.30 -2.62
CA PHE A 72 1.09 -0.62 -3.89
C PHE A 72 -0.29 0.04 -3.90
N ALA A 73 -1.31 -0.61 -3.32
CA ALA A 73 -2.64 -0.03 -3.19
C ALA A 73 -2.63 1.27 -2.35
N VAL A 74 -1.97 1.27 -1.19
CA VAL A 74 -1.85 2.47 -0.33
C VAL A 74 -1.13 3.60 -1.05
N LEU A 75 0.02 3.31 -1.67
CA LEU A 75 0.77 4.31 -2.43
C LEU A 75 -0.09 4.90 -3.54
N ARG A 76 -0.81 4.05 -4.28
CA ARG A 76 -1.68 4.52 -5.36
C ARG A 76 -2.84 5.36 -4.84
N ILE A 77 -3.52 4.95 -3.77
CA ILE A 77 -4.60 5.73 -3.15
C ILE A 77 -4.07 7.09 -2.72
N ARG A 78 -2.86 7.15 -2.14
CA ARG A 78 -2.25 8.43 -1.78
C ARG A 78 -1.97 9.30 -3.00
N ASP A 79 -1.37 8.76 -4.05
CA ASP A 79 -1.05 9.54 -5.25
C ASP A 79 -2.32 10.16 -5.87
N VAL A 80 -3.43 9.40 -5.88
CA VAL A 80 -4.73 9.92 -6.34
C VAL A 80 -5.24 11.00 -5.39
N LEU A 81 -5.19 10.76 -4.07
CA LEU A 81 -5.61 11.74 -3.07
C LEU A 81 -4.81 13.05 -3.20
N GLU A 82 -3.50 12.97 -3.43
CA GLU A 82 -2.64 14.14 -3.61
C GLU A 82 -3.12 14.99 -4.79
N SER A 83 -3.51 14.38 -5.92
CA SER A 83 -4.03 15.14 -7.07
C SER A 83 -5.32 15.92 -6.75
N TYR A 84 -6.18 15.41 -5.86
CA TYR A 84 -7.34 16.16 -5.38
C TYR A 84 -6.94 17.27 -4.42
N LEU A 85 -5.97 17.02 -3.53
CA LEU A 85 -5.45 18.03 -2.60
C LEU A 85 -4.81 19.21 -3.35
N GLU A 86 -4.02 18.94 -4.38
CA GLU A 86 -3.44 19.97 -5.27
C GLU A 86 -4.53 20.85 -5.88
N LYS A 87 -5.62 20.24 -6.38
CA LYS A 87 -6.76 20.98 -6.94
C LYS A 87 -7.53 21.81 -5.91
N LEU A 88 -7.60 21.33 -4.67
CA LEU A 88 -8.22 22.08 -3.57
C LEU A 88 -7.33 23.26 -3.13
N GLU A 89 -6.01 23.08 -3.11
CA GLU A 89 -5.04 24.14 -2.84
C GLU A 89 -5.07 25.24 -3.91
N GLU A 90 -5.11 24.86 -5.19
CA GLU A 90 -5.24 25.79 -6.32
C GLU A 90 -6.49 26.69 -6.20
N PHE A 91 -7.59 26.18 -5.65
CA PHE A 91 -8.85 26.92 -5.53
C PHE A 91 -8.81 27.99 -4.43
N ASN A 92 -8.22 27.70 -3.27
CA ASN A 92 -8.05 28.67 -2.18
C ASN A 92 -6.79 28.39 -1.35
N PRO A 93 -5.61 28.89 -1.78
CA PRO A 93 -4.33 28.63 -1.13
C PRO A 93 -4.30 29.11 0.33
N ASN A 94 -4.95 30.23 0.64
CA ASN A 94 -4.89 30.87 1.96
C ASN A 94 -5.62 30.07 3.05
N SER A 95 -6.58 29.23 2.67
CA SER A 95 -7.35 28.40 3.60
C SER A 95 -6.98 26.92 3.52
N PHE A 96 -5.97 26.56 2.73
CA PHE A 96 -5.57 25.18 2.51
C PHE A 96 -4.77 24.63 3.71
N ALA A 97 -5.20 23.46 4.19
CA ALA A 97 -4.52 22.75 5.27
C ALA A 97 -3.41 21.85 4.70
N SER A 98 -2.19 22.37 4.62
CA SER A 98 -1.03 21.67 4.03
C SER A 98 -0.57 20.40 4.78
N GLY A 99 -1.12 20.13 5.97
CA GLY A 99 -0.69 19.02 6.82
C GLY A 99 0.70 19.18 7.42
N LYS A 100 1.31 20.37 7.30
CA LYS A 100 2.61 20.72 7.89
C LYS A 100 2.38 21.66 9.08
N PRO A 101 2.12 21.14 10.29
CA PRO A 101 1.90 21.99 11.46
C PRO A 101 3.17 22.81 11.77
N ALA A 102 2.99 24.04 12.27
CA ALA A 102 4.12 24.91 12.62
C ALA A 102 5.03 24.31 13.71
N ASN A 103 4.47 23.50 14.61
CA ASN A 103 5.17 22.84 15.70
C ASN A 103 4.95 21.32 15.64
N PRO A 104 5.63 20.59 14.73
CA PRO A 104 5.47 19.15 14.61
C PRO A 104 6.10 18.44 15.83
N LYS A 105 5.38 17.49 16.43
CA LYS A 105 5.94 16.63 17.49
C LYS A 105 6.96 15.61 16.95
N LEU A 106 6.85 15.24 15.68
CA LEU A 106 7.71 14.26 15.01
C LEU A 106 8.17 14.85 13.66
N PRO A 107 9.26 15.63 13.62
CA PRO A 107 9.63 16.42 12.44
C PRO A 107 10.08 15.59 11.23
N TRP A 108 10.56 14.35 11.45
CA TRP A 108 10.93 13.44 10.36
C TRP A 108 9.72 12.79 9.66
N LEU A 109 8.54 12.83 10.31
CA LEU A 109 7.29 12.31 9.78
C LEU A 109 6.55 13.46 9.07
N GLY A 110 6.87 13.68 7.79
CA GLY A 110 6.22 14.68 6.95
C GLY A 110 4.79 14.32 6.53
N SER A 111 4.31 14.90 5.42
CA SER A 111 2.95 14.70 4.88
C SER A 111 2.61 13.23 4.54
N TYR A 112 3.62 12.36 4.41
CA TYR A 112 3.51 10.94 4.11
C TYR A 112 3.69 10.02 5.33
N SER A 113 3.67 10.58 6.54
CA SER A 113 3.96 9.88 7.80
C SER A 113 3.15 8.59 8.00
N MET A 114 1.84 8.66 7.84
CA MET A 114 0.93 7.52 8.00
C MET A 114 1.23 6.39 7.01
N ILE A 115 1.49 6.76 5.76
CA ILE A 115 1.78 5.80 4.68
C ILE A 115 3.12 5.13 4.91
N LEU A 116 4.14 5.90 5.31
CA LEU A 116 5.44 5.33 5.65
C LEU A 116 5.31 4.26 6.73
N ILE A 117 4.52 4.53 7.78
CA ILE A 117 4.28 3.57 8.87
C ILE A 117 3.57 2.32 8.32
N TYR A 118 2.50 2.49 7.53
CA TYR A 118 1.76 1.36 6.96
C TYR A 118 2.61 0.51 6.02
N CYS A 119 3.33 1.15 5.10
CA CYS A 119 4.22 0.45 4.18
C CYS A 119 5.33 -0.28 4.92
N THR A 120 5.90 0.31 5.97
CA THR A 120 6.93 -0.34 6.80
C THR A 120 6.39 -1.59 7.48
N LEU A 121 5.22 -1.52 8.11
CA LEU A 121 4.61 -2.66 8.79
C LEU A 121 4.24 -3.78 7.80
N LEU A 122 3.64 -3.43 6.66
CA LEU A 122 3.32 -4.39 5.60
C LEU A 122 4.59 -5.03 5.03
N LEU A 123 5.67 -4.26 4.86
CA LEU A 123 6.94 -4.79 4.35
C LEU A 123 7.55 -5.78 5.35
N ILE A 124 7.53 -5.47 6.65
CA ILE A 124 7.96 -6.39 7.70
C ILE A 124 7.09 -7.67 7.67
N GLY A 125 5.77 -7.53 7.52
CA GLY A 125 4.85 -8.65 7.37
C GLY A 125 5.19 -9.53 6.16
N ALA A 126 5.48 -8.93 5.01
CA ALA A 126 5.90 -9.63 3.81
C ALA A 126 7.23 -10.39 4.01
N LEU A 127 8.21 -9.74 4.65
CA LEU A 127 9.50 -10.35 4.94
C LEU A 127 9.36 -11.56 5.87
N PHE A 128 8.59 -11.44 6.95
CA PHE A 128 8.33 -12.60 7.82
C PHE A 128 7.59 -13.71 7.09
N SER A 129 6.63 -13.39 6.23
CA SER A 129 5.94 -14.37 5.41
C SER A 129 6.90 -15.14 4.50
N PHE A 130 7.80 -14.45 3.78
CA PHE A 130 8.79 -15.11 2.94
C PHE A 130 9.80 -15.91 3.76
N VAL A 131 10.31 -15.37 4.86
CA VAL A 131 11.23 -16.10 5.75
C VAL A 131 10.56 -17.37 6.29
N GLY A 132 9.32 -17.28 6.78
CA GLY A 132 8.57 -18.46 7.23
C GLY A 132 8.39 -19.49 6.11
N ALA A 133 8.07 -19.06 4.89
CA ALA A 133 7.93 -19.96 3.75
C ALA A 133 9.26 -20.67 3.42
N PHE A 134 10.36 -19.94 3.23
CA PHE A 134 11.62 -20.52 2.73
C PHE A 134 12.47 -21.20 3.82
N TRP A 135 12.38 -20.80 5.10
CA TRP A 135 13.23 -21.36 6.16
C TRP A 135 12.52 -22.37 7.04
N VAL A 136 11.20 -22.27 7.20
CA VAL A 136 10.45 -23.13 8.12
C VAL A 136 9.64 -24.18 7.37
N TYR A 137 8.94 -23.78 6.31
CA TYR A 137 8.00 -24.65 5.60
C TYR A 137 8.41 -24.91 4.15
N TRP A 138 9.71 -25.08 3.90
CA TRP A 138 10.20 -25.34 2.55
C TRP A 138 9.92 -26.81 2.16
N PRO A 139 9.05 -27.06 1.16
CA PRO A 139 8.58 -28.43 0.90
C PRO A 139 9.40 -29.18 -0.16
N PHE A 140 10.40 -28.54 -0.76
CA PHE A 140 11.12 -29.09 -1.90
C PHE A 140 12.42 -29.77 -1.47
N GLU A 141 12.80 -30.84 -2.14
CA GLU A 141 14.06 -31.57 -1.87
C GLU A 141 15.33 -30.74 -2.17
N THR A 142 15.19 -29.64 -2.90
CA THR A 142 16.29 -28.72 -3.21
C THR A 142 16.61 -27.78 -2.04
N ASN A 143 17.76 -27.10 -2.09
CA ASN A 143 18.11 -26.07 -1.12
C ASN A 143 17.16 -24.86 -1.19
N SER A 144 16.66 -24.36 -0.04
CA SER A 144 15.76 -23.21 0.06
C SER A 144 16.28 -21.93 -0.61
N TRP A 145 17.60 -21.77 -0.70
CA TRP A 145 18.23 -20.65 -1.41
C TRP A 145 17.86 -20.58 -2.89
N THR A 146 17.56 -21.70 -3.56
CA THR A 146 17.10 -21.68 -4.96
C THR A 146 15.77 -20.96 -5.07
N GLY A 147 14.84 -21.23 -4.14
CA GLY A 147 13.56 -20.55 -4.04
C GLY A 147 13.70 -19.05 -3.77
N VAL A 148 14.59 -18.66 -2.87
CA VAL A 148 14.87 -17.24 -2.59
C VAL A 148 15.38 -16.52 -3.83
N ILE A 149 16.32 -17.11 -4.56
CA ILE A 149 16.86 -16.52 -5.80
C ILE A 149 15.74 -16.36 -6.84
N ILE A 150 14.89 -17.39 -7.02
CA ILE A 150 13.74 -17.33 -7.93
C ILE A 150 12.80 -16.20 -7.53
N LEU A 151 12.50 -16.04 -6.24
CA LEU A 151 11.65 -14.96 -5.75
C LEU A 151 12.26 -13.59 -6.02
N ILE A 152 13.56 -13.40 -5.76
CA ILE A 152 14.26 -12.13 -6.03
C ILE A 152 14.21 -11.80 -7.52
N VAL A 153 14.49 -12.78 -8.39
CA VAL A 153 14.41 -12.60 -9.85
C VAL A 153 13.00 -12.23 -10.26
N PHE A 154 11.99 -12.92 -9.72
CA PHE A 154 10.58 -12.65 -10.01
C PHE A 154 10.15 -11.24 -9.57
N LEU A 155 10.47 -10.84 -8.33
CA LEU A 155 10.18 -9.50 -7.81
C LEU A 155 10.93 -8.42 -8.60
N THR A 156 12.17 -8.68 -9.00
CA THR A 156 12.95 -7.76 -9.84
C THR A 156 12.33 -7.63 -11.23
N ALA A 157 11.87 -8.73 -11.83
CA ALA A 157 11.17 -8.70 -13.11
C ALA A 157 9.84 -7.91 -13.03
N ILE A 158 9.07 -8.10 -11.94
CA ILE A 158 7.87 -7.29 -11.68
C ILE A 158 8.24 -5.81 -11.54
N TYR A 159 9.25 -5.49 -10.74
CA TYR A 159 9.72 -4.11 -10.58
C TYR A 159 10.09 -3.51 -11.95
N LEU A 160 10.92 -4.18 -12.74
CA LEU A 160 11.34 -3.70 -14.05
C LEU A 160 10.15 -3.52 -15.01
N THR A 161 9.19 -4.45 -15.04
CA THR A 161 8.01 -4.34 -15.92
C THR A 161 7.09 -3.19 -15.52
N LEU A 162 6.88 -2.97 -14.22
CA LEU A 162 6.06 -1.86 -13.73
C LEU A 162 6.72 -0.50 -13.98
N PHE A 163 8.04 -0.38 -13.73
CA PHE A 163 8.73 0.91 -13.78
C PHE A 163 9.37 1.24 -15.15
N SER A 164 9.58 0.26 -16.04
CA SER A 164 10.11 0.51 -17.40
C SER A 164 9.14 1.31 -18.29
N ARG A 165 7.83 1.24 -18.04
CA ARG A 165 6.80 1.98 -18.81
C ARG A 165 6.77 3.49 -18.53
N ARG A 166 7.56 3.98 -17.55
CA ARG A 166 7.59 5.41 -17.19
C ARG A 166 8.45 6.27 -18.11
N LYS A 167 9.18 5.69 -19.07
CA LYS A 167 10.07 6.42 -20.00
C LYS A 167 9.41 6.95 -21.28
N SER A 168 8.09 6.83 -21.43
CA SER A 168 7.38 7.33 -22.61
C SER A 168 6.21 8.23 -22.19
N ALA A 169 6.55 9.44 -21.75
CA ALA A 169 5.66 10.60 -21.83
C ALA A 169 6.52 11.78 -22.32
N PRO A 170 6.10 12.50 -23.39
CA PRO A 170 6.80 13.66 -23.94
C PRO A 170 6.77 14.86 -22.99
#